data_AF-K6AAG1-F1
#
_entry.id   AF-K6AAG1-F1
#
_cell.length_a   1.000
_cell.length_b   1.000
_cell.length_c   1.000
_cell.angle_alpha   90.00
_cell.angle_beta   90.00
_cell.angle_gamma   90.00
#
_symmetry.space_group_name_H-M   'P 1'
#
loop_
_entity.id
_entity.type
_entity.pdbx_description
1 polymer ?
#
loop_
_entity_poly.entity_id
_entity_poly.type
_entity_poly.pdbx_seq_one_letter_code
_entity_poly.pdbx_strand_id
1 'polypeptide(L)' 'MTNTELILNMLAEASTTELSQVKNPQNFDENASVAMEGGKVAKVARQQLESQLGRSVVSPLNAHSTLEKLPEDTEKDE' A
#
# COMPACT_ATOMS: atom_id res chain seq x y z
N MET A 1 -9.14 0.48 -6.67
CA MET A 1 -7.84 1.16 -6.67
C MET A 1 -7.81 2.17 -7.81
N THR A 2 -7.46 3.41 -7.52
CA THR A 2 -7.35 4.54 -8.46
C THR A 2 -5.89 4.74 -8.88
N ASN A 3 -5.66 5.55 -9.92
CA ASN A 3 -4.31 5.89 -10.38
C ASN A 3 -3.49 6.58 -9.28
N THR A 4 -4.10 7.47 -8.50
CA THR A 4 -3.42 8.14 -7.39
C THR A 4 -3.02 7.15 -6.29
N GLU A 5 -3.89 6.20 -5.95
CA GLU A 5 -3.56 5.13 -5.00
C GLU A 5 -2.41 4.25 -5.51
N LEU A 6 -2.42 3.92 -6.80
CA LEU A 6 -1.35 3.13 -7.42
C LEU A 6 0.01 3.85 -7.36
N ILE A 7 0.04 5.15 -7.66
CA ILE A 7 1.27 5.96 -7.56
C ILE A 7 1.76 6.07 -6.12
N LEU A 8 0.86 6.25 -5.15
CA LEU A 8 1.22 6.28 -3.73
C LEU A 8 1.77 4.92 -3.26
N ASN A 9 1.25 3.82 -3.78
CA ASN A 9 1.78 2.48 -3.50
C ASN A 9 3.18 2.29 -4.10
N MET A 10 3.36 2.63 -5.38
CA MET A 10 4.69 2.61 -6.02
C MET A 10 5.70 3.49 -5.29
N LEU A 11 5.28 4.65 -4.77
CA LEU A 11 6.14 5.51 -3.96
C LEU A 11 6.56 4.81 -2.66
N ALA A 12 5.65 4.11 -1.98
CA ALA A 12 5.98 3.35 -0.78
C ALA A 12 6.99 2.22 -1.07
N GLU A 13 6.77 1.49 -2.16
CA GLU A 13 7.63 0.39 -2.62
C GLU A 13 9.03 0.89 -2.99
N ALA A 14 9.11 1.93 -3.83
CA ALA A 14 10.37 2.53 -4.24
C ALA A 14 11.13 3.07 -3.03
N SER A 15 10.45 3.81 -2.13
CA SER A 15 11.07 4.35 -0.92
C SER A 15 11.59 3.25 0.01
N THR A 16 10.81 2.18 0.19
CA THR A 16 11.23 1.02 1.00
C THR A 16 12.46 0.34 0.39
N THR A 17 12.47 0.19 -0.94
CA THR A 17 13.57 -0.43 -1.68
C THR A 17 14.86 0.37 -1.54
N GLU A 18 14.82 1.66 -1.80
CA GLU A 18 15.98 2.56 -1.66
C GLU A 18 16.50 2.57 -0.21
N LEU A 19 15.60 2.64 0.78
CA LEU A 19 15.99 2.58 2.19
C LEU A 19 16.60 1.23 2.57
N SER A 20 16.08 0.13 2.03
CA SER A 20 16.62 -1.22 2.27
C SER A 20 18.03 -1.35 1.72
N GLN A 21 18.30 -0.82 0.53
CA GLN A 21 19.65 -0.83 -0.05
C GLN A 21 20.66 -0.05 0.80
N VAL A 22 20.27 1.10 1.35
CA VAL A 22 21.15 1.93 2.18
C VAL A 22 21.35 1.34 3.58
N LYS A 23 20.28 0.84 4.21
CA LYS A 23 20.31 0.35 5.59
C LYS A 23 20.76 -1.11 5.71
N ASN A 24 20.61 -1.89 4.64
CA ASN A 24 20.95 -3.30 4.55
C ASN A 24 20.45 -4.10 5.77
N PRO A 25 19.12 -4.14 6.02
CA PRO A 25 18.55 -4.81 7.19
C PRO A 25 18.81 -6.32 7.16
N GLN A 26 19.24 -6.90 8.28
CA GLN A 26 19.68 -8.30 8.36
C GLN A 26 18.64 -9.25 8.95
N ASN A 27 17.73 -8.73 9.76
CA ASN A 27 16.71 -9.53 10.45
C ASN A 27 15.32 -8.98 10.21
N PHE A 28 14.32 -9.71 10.71
CA PHE A 28 12.92 -9.36 10.53
C PHE A 28 12.57 -7.98 11.10
N ASP A 29 13.05 -7.65 12.30
CA ASP A 29 12.72 -6.39 12.97
C ASP A 29 13.29 -5.19 12.22
N GLU A 30 14.51 -5.31 11.71
CA GLU A 30 15.13 -4.29 10.86
C GLU A 30 14.38 -4.12 9.54
N ASN A 31 14.00 -5.22 8.89
CA ASN A 31 13.19 -5.17 7.66
C ASN A 31 11.82 -4.53 7.91
N ALA A 32 11.17 -4.85 9.03
CA ALA A 32 9.92 -4.23 9.44
C ALA A 32 10.09 -2.71 9.68
N SER A 33 11.21 -2.30 10.29
CA SER A 33 11.53 -0.88 10.45
C SER A 33 11.70 -0.17 9.11
N VAL A 34 12.44 -0.77 8.16
CA VAL A 34 12.64 -0.21 6.81
C VAL A 34 11.31 -0.08 6.07
N ALA A 35 10.45 -1.10 6.13
CA ALA A 35 9.12 -1.08 5.52
C ALA A 35 8.24 0.03 6.12
N MET A 36 8.26 0.21 7.44
CA MET A 36 7.55 1.30 8.10
C MET A 36 8.06 2.67 7.66
N GLU A 37 9.37 2.83 7.49
CA GLU A 37 9.97 4.09 7.05
C GLU A 37 9.65 4.41 5.59
N GLY A 38 9.76 3.44 4.68
CA GLY A 38 9.36 3.64 3.28
C GLY A 38 7.87 3.94 3.14
N GLY A 39 7.02 3.25 3.91
CA GLY A 39 5.58 3.54 3.98
C GLY A 39 5.26 4.93 4.54
N LYS A 40 6.07 5.47 5.47
CA LYS A 40 5.90 6.84 5.98
C LYS A 40 6.08 7.90 4.89
N VAL A 41 6.97 7.68 3.92
CA VAL A 41 7.16 8.62 2.79
C VAL A 41 5.86 8.76 1.99
N ALA A 42 5.26 7.65 1.58
CA ALA A 42 3.98 7.65 0.89
C ALA A 42 2.85 8.21 1.76
N LYS A 43 2.85 7.93 3.07
CA LYS A 43 1.87 8.50 4.01
C LYS A 43 1.92 10.02 4.05
N VAL A 44 3.12 10.61 4.13
CA VAL A 44 3.30 12.07 4.12
C VAL A 44 2.81 12.67 2.80
N ALA A 45 3.20 12.08 1.66
CA ALA A 45 2.74 12.52 0.34
C ALA A 45 1.21 12.48 0.23
N ARG A 46 0.58 11.39 0.67
CA ARG A 46 -0.89 11.25 0.71
C ARG A 46 -1.53 12.33 1.56
N GLN A 47 -1.07 12.50 2.80
CA GLN A 47 -1.64 13.49 3.73
C GLN A 47 -1.52 14.91 3.19
N GLN A 48 -0.37 15.25 2.61
CA GLN A 48 -0.14 16.55 2.00
C GLN A 48 -1.04 16.80 0.79
N LEU A 49 -1.29 15.78 -0.03
CA LEU A 49 -2.20 15.87 -1.17
C LEU A 49 -3.66 16.03 -0.71
N GLU A 50 -4.10 15.19 0.23
CA GLU A 50 -5.47 15.25 0.77
C GLU A 50 -5.75 16.59 1.46
N SER A 51 -4.78 17.16 2.17
CA SER A 51 -4.95 18.48 2.81
C SER A 51 -5.15 19.60 1.79
N GLN A 52 -4.52 19.50 0.62
CA GLN A 52 -4.69 20.49 -0.47
C GLN A 52 -6.00 20.27 -1.24
N LEU A 53 -6.43 19.01 -1.39
CA LEU A 53 -7.65 18.66 -2.11
C LEU A 53 -8.93 18.80 -1.28
N GLY A 54 -8.84 18.78 0.05
CA GLY A 54 -10.00 18.77 0.96
C GLY A 54 -10.82 17.49 0.91
N ARG A 55 -10.28 16.41 0.32
CA ARG A 55 -10.95 15.10 0.20
C ARG A 55 -9.94 13.95 0.23
N SER A 56 -10.41 12.74 0.58
CA SER A 56 -9.63 11.51 0.51
C SER A 56 -9.20 11.21 -0.94
N VAL A 57 -7.99 10.68 -1.10
CA VAL A 57 -7.53 10.05 -2.35
C VAL A 57 -7.58 8.52 -2.29
N VAL A 58 -7.91 7.97 -1.12
CA VAL A 58 -8.12 6.53 -0.91
C VAL A 58 -9.58 6.19 -1.20
N SER A 59 -9.78 5.18 -2.03
CA SER A 59 -11.10 4.65 -2.38
C SER A 59 -11.68 3.86 -1.20
N PRO A 60 -13.01 3.87 -1.00
CA PRO A 60 -13.66 3.08 0.04
C PRO A 60 -13.65 1.57 -0.25
N LEU A 61 -13.24 1.18 -1.46
CA LEU A 61 -13.19 -0.20 -1.91
C LEU A 61 -12.12 -0.96 -1.11
N ASN A 62 -12.53 -2.03 -0.44
CA ASN A 62 -11.63 -2.89 0.34
C ASN A 62 -11.87 -4.37 0.01
N ALA A 63 -10.86 -5.20 0.25
CA ALA A 63 -10.89 -6.62 -0.11
C ALA A 63 -12.04 -7.37 0.56
N HIS A 64 -12.24 -7.22 1.88
CA HIS A 64 -13.31 -7.91 2.62
C HIS A 64 -14.69 -7.69 1.99
N SER A 65 -15.09 -6.43 1.79
CA SER A 65 -16.40 -6.09 1.23
C SER A 65 -16.59 -6.45 -0.25
N THR A 66 -15.50 -6.66 -0.98
CA THR A 66 -15.52 -6.95 -2.42
C THR A 66 -15.47 -8.45 -2.67
N LEU A 67 -14.66 -9.18 -1.91
CA LEU A 67 -14.43 -10.61 -2.07
C LEU A 67 -15.55 -11.46 -1.47
N GLU A 68 -16.20 -11.03 -0.38
CA GLU A 68 -17.39 -11.70 0.18
C GLU A 68 -18.60 -11.71 -0.78
N LYS A 69 -18.56 -10.89 -1.84
CA LYS A 69 -19.62 -10.79 -2.86
C LYS A 69 -19.32 -11.56 -4.13
N LEU A 70 -18.15 -12.20 -4.21
CA LEU A 70 -17.84 -13.07 -5.34
C LEU A 70 -18.67 -14.36 -5.18
N PRO A 71 -19.33 -14.84 -6.25
CA PRO A 71 -19.91 -16.17 -6.20
C PRO A 71 -18.79 -17.17 -5.85
N GLU A 72 -19.06 -18.10 -4.93
CA GLU A 72 -18.15 -19.23 -4.74
C GLU A 72 -17.97 -19.89 -6.11
N ASP A 73 -16.71 -20.04 -6.54
CA ASP A 73 -16.38 -20.89 -7.68
C ASP A 73 -16.88 -22.30 -7.32
N THR A 74 -18.09 -22.64 -7.78
CA THR A 74 -18.55 -24.01 -7.78
C THR A 74 -17.71 -24.74 -8.82
N GLU A 75 -16.51 -25.16 -8.43
CA GLU A 75 -15.81 -26.23 -9.12
C GLU A 75 -16.76 -27.43 -9.07
N LYS A 76 -17.40 -27.70 -10.20
CA LYS A 76 -18.06 -28.97 -10.44
C LYS A 76 -16.93 -29.99 -10.56
N ASP A 77 -16.82 -30.84 -9.54
CA ASP A 77 -16.08 -32.08 -9.62
C ASP A 77 -16.47 -32.84 -10.91
N GLU A 78 -15.54 -32.98 -11.85
CA GLU A 78 -15.55 -33.97 -12.94
C GLU A 78 -14.38 -34.95 -12.76
#